data_AF-A0A962JPW1-F1
#
_entry.id   AF-A0A962JPW1-F1
#
_cell.length_a   1.000
_cell.length_b   1.000
_cell.length_c   1.000
_cell.angle_alpha   90.00
_cell.angle_beta   90.00
_cell.angle_gamma   90.00
#
_symmetry.space_group_name_H-M   'P 1'
#
loop_
_entity.id
_entity.type
_entity.pdbx_description
1 polymer ?
#
loop_
_entity_poly.entity_id
_entity_poly.type
_entity_poly.pdbx_seq_one_letter_code
_entity_poly.pdbx_strand_id
1 'polypeptide(L)'
;MTDNNRLFTDKELEEFTKGHIELALEALENNDVEKAKYWCHRNEETKHWIHDHFVYWVTSLLSHIQRTYGEDATIEALSKSYFLPMLEFERKRKELGIKKYMEMWVDGILRHHGMMPGLKIEEDNEKFIITLGRCGSGGFMIDRGDYGGSCGFTRLTKARPETWGEENVPVYCAHCTQVEIWSNLLGGAKAQTIVVAKRKLLPGEPCVLHFYKDPKYVPEKFIARVGLDKTHWHEEIRVKHID
;
A
#
# COMPACT_ATOMS: atom_id res chain seq x y z
N MET A 1 2.81 13.43 53.12
CA MET A 1 3.47 12.64 52.07
C MET A 1 2.81 13.07 50.78
N THR A 2 3.39 14.03 50.07
CA THR A 2 2.84 14.51 48.80
C THR A 2 3.24 13.54 47.69
N ASP A 3 2.25 13.18 46.90
CA ASP A 3 2.22 12.13 45.89
C ASP A 3 3.08 12.48 44.67
N ASN A 4 4.41 12.49 44.85
CA ASN A 4 5.35 13.12 43.92
C ASN A 4 6.00 12.14 42.92
N ASN A 5 5.24 11.14 42.46
CA ASN A 5 5.65 10.20 41.40
C ASN A 5 4.94 10.44 40.05
N ARG A 6 4.20 11.55 39.91
CA ARG A 6 3.48 11.86 38.68
C ARG A 6 4.44 12.36 37.58
N LEU A 7 4.34 11.75 36.40
CA LEU A 7 5.15 12.10 35.22
C LEU A 7 4.51 13.19 34.33
N PHE A 8 3.18 13.35 34.41
CA PHE A 8 2.41 14.26 33.55
C PHE A 8 1.45 15.12 34.36
N THR A 9 1.30 16.37 33.93
CA THR A 9 0.30 17.33 34.41
C THR A 9 -1.10 16.96 33.94
N ASP A 10 -2.14 17.43 34.63
CA ASP A 10 -3.54 17.17 34.22
C ASP A 10 -3.83 17.74 32.82
N LYS A 11 -3.18 18.86 32.46
CA LYS A 11 -3.29 19.46 31.13
C LYS A 11 -2.67 18.57 30.04
N GLU A 12 -1.48 18.00 30.27
CA GLU A 12 -0.87 17.06 29.32
C GLU A 12 -1.74 15.82 29.14
N LEU A 13 -2.31 15.29 30.23
CA LEU A 13 -3.22 14.16 30.17
C LEU A 13 -4.50 14.47 29.39
N GLU A 14 -5.05 15.68 29.52
CA GLU A 14 -6.17 16.14 28.71
C GLU A 14 -5.77 16.23 27.22
N GLU A 15 -4.61 16.79 26.90
CA GLU A 15 -4.10 16.85 25.53
C GLU A 15 -3.90 15.46 24.92
N PHE A 16 -3.46 14.46 25.71
CA PHE A 16 -3.29 13.07 25.24
C PHE A 16 -4.60 12.39 24.81
N THR A 17 -5.76 12.94 25.17
CA THR A 17 -7.06 12.41 24.73
C THR A 17 -7.47 12.86 23.33
N LYS A 18 -6.70 13.77 22.72
CA LYS A 18 -7.03 14.43 21.45
C LYS A 18 -6.06 14.04 20.34
N GLY A 19 -6.56 14.09 19.10
CA GLY A 19 -5.70 13.92 17.92
C GLY A 19 -4.78 15.13 17.73
N HIS A 20 -3.57 14.93 17.19
CA HIS A 20 -2.67 16.05 16.89
C HIS A 20 -3.32 17.10 15.97
N ILE A 21 -4.16 16.69 15.01
CA ILE A 21 -4.87 17.63 14.13
C ILE A 21 -5.93 18.44 14.88
N GLU A 22 -6.65 17.82 15.82
CA GLU A 22 -7.61 18.51 16.67
C GLU A 22 -6.91 19.56 17.54
N LEU A 23 -5.81 19.18 18.19
CA LEU A 23 -4.98 20.09 18.99
C LEU A 23 -4.39 21.24 18.15
N ALA A 24 -4.05 20.99 16.88
CA ALA A 24 -3.60 22.03 15.97
C ALA A 24 -4.72 23.01 15.64
N LEU A 25 -5.95 22.53 15.40
CA LEU A 25 -7.12 23.36 15.12
C LEU A 25 -7.52 24.19 16.34
N GLU A 26 -7.55 23.61 17.54
CA GLU A 26 -7.82 24.34 18.79
C GLU A 26 -6.78 25.45 19.02
N ALA A 27 -5.50 25.18 18.72
CA ALA A 27 -4.46 26.20 18.81
C ALA A 27 -4.72 27.36 17.84
N LEU A 28 -5.15 27.07 16.60
CA LEU A 28 -5.52 28.10 15.63
C LEU A 28 -6.73 28.94 16.09
N GLU A 29 -7.77 28.30 16.63
CA GLU A 29 -8.94 28.99 17.19
C GLU A 29 -8.56 29.96 18.33
N ASN A 30 -7.50 29.63 19.07
CA ASN A 30 -6.92 30.47 20.12
C ASN A 30 -5.86 31.47 19.62
N ASN A 31 -5.64 31.58 18.30
CA ASN A 31 -4.58 32.38 17.67
C ASN A 31 -3.15 32.00 18.10
N ASP A 32 -2.94 30.78 18.57
CA ASP A 32 -1.64 30.22 18.94
C ASP A 32 -1.01 29.45 17.75
N VAL A 33 -0.42 30.22 16.83
CA VAL A 33 0.17 29.69 15.59
C VAL A 33 1.35 28.75 15.87
N GLU A 34 2.15 29.03 16.90
CA GLU A 34 3.33 28.22 17.21
C GLU A 34 2.92 26.86 17.79
N LYS A 35 1.90 26.82 18.65
CA LYS A 35 1.35 25.54 19.14
C LYS A 35 0.67 24.76 18.01
N ALA A 36 0.00 25.42 17.07
CA ALA A 36 -0.55 24.75 15.89
C ALA A 36 0.55 24.08 15.05
N LYS A 37 1.65 24.79 14.77
CA LYS A 37 2.81 24.22 14.06
C LYS A 37 3.42 23.04 14.81
N TYR A 38 3.57 23.14 16.13
CA TYR A 38 4.08 22.04 16.95
C TYR A 38 3.29 20.75 16.73
N TRP A 39 1.95 20.81 16.78
CA TRP A 39 1.13 19.62 16.57
C TRP A 39 1.14 19.11 15.12
N CYS A 40 1.23 19.99 14.14
CA CYS A 40 1.44 19.59 12.74
C CYS A 40 2.77 18.82 12.56
N HIS A 41 3.87 19.33 13.12
CA HIS A 41 5.18 18.66 13.06
C HIS A 41 5.15 17.32 13.80
N ARG A 42 4.56 17.29 15.00
CA ARG A 42 4.44 16.05 15.78
C ARG A 42 3.59 15.00 15.06
N ASN A 43 2.53 15.41 14.36
CA ASN A 43 1.75 14.51 13.52
C ASN A 43 2.59 13.92 12.37
N GLU A 44 3.40 14.76 11.72
CA GLU A 44 4.29 14.33 10.64
C GLU A 44 5.35 13.34 11.13
N GLU A 45 5.94 13.59 12.30
CA GLU A 45 6.96 12.71 12.92
C GLU A 45 6.39 11.36 13.39
N THR A 46 5.12 11.35 13.82
CA THR A 46 4.50 10.16 14.43
C THR A 46 3.67 9.32 13.47
N LYS A 47 3.30 9.83 12.29
CA LYS A 47 2.42 9.13 11.34
C LYS A 47 2.93 7.75 10.92
N HIS A 48 4.25 7.54 10.96
CA HIS A 48 4.89 6.28 10.57
C HIS A 48 4.67 5.16 11.59
N TRP A 49 4.38 5.46 12.85
CA TRP A 49 4.34 4.46 13.91
C TRP A 49 3.27 3.40 13.65
N ILE A 50 2.07 3.86 13.29
CA ILE A 50 0.95 2.98 12.96
C ILE A 50 1.19 2.31 11.60
N HIS A 51 1.63 3.09 10.62
CA HIS A 51 1.92 2.62 9.27
C HIS A 51 2.91 1.45 9.27
N ASP A 52 4.11 1.69 9.80
CA ASP A 52 5.22 0.74 9.79
C ASP A 52 4.84 -0.49 10.60
N HIS A 53 4.12 -0.31 11.71
CA HIS A 53 3.59 -1.44 12.49
C HIS A 53 2.72 -2.36 11.62
N PHE A 54 1.77 -1.83 10.85
CA PHE A 54 0.95 -2.65 9.95
C PHE A 54 1.76 -3.30 8.82
N VAL A 55 2.71 -2.58 8.23
CA VAL A 55 3.59 -3.13 7.18
C VAL A 55 4.37 -4.34 7.72
N TYR A 56 5.02 -4.20 8.88
CA TYR A 56 5.78 -5.28 9.50
C TYR A 56 4.87 -6.41 9.99
N TRP A 57 3.71 -6.08 10.58
CA TRP A 57 2.78 -7.09 11.08
C TRP A 57 2.25 -7.97 9.94
N VAL A 58 1.79 -7.36 8.84
CA VAL A 58 1.32 -8.10 7.65
C VAL A 58 2.45 -8.93 7.04
N THR A 59 3.65 -8.36 6.89
CA THR A 59 4.80 -9.10 6.35
C THR A 59 5.18 -10.29 7.22
N SER A 60 5.17 -10.11 8.54
CA SER A 60 5.44 -11.17 9.52
C SER A 60 4.38 -12.26 9.47
N LEU A 61 3.10 -11.89 9.37
CA LEU A 61 1.98 -12.83 9.25
C LEU A 61 2.10 -13.67 7.98
N LEU A 62 2.33 -13.04 6.82
CA LEU A 62 2.54 -13.75 5.56
C LEU A 62 3.78 -14.65 5.61
N SER A 63 4.86 -14.18 6.25
CA SER A 63 6.08 -14.98 6.46
C SER A 63 5.82 -16.20 7.33
N HIS A 64 4.98 -16.07 8.37
CA HIS A 64 4.57 -17.20 9.20
C HIS A 64 3.72 -18.19 8.40
N ILE A 65 2.73 -17.71 7.66
CA ILE A 65 1.89 -18.56 6.80
C ILE A 65 2.76 -19.33 5.80
N GLN A 66 3.75 -18.66 5.17
CA GLN A 66 4.63 -19.31 4.21
C GLN A 66 5.50 -20.40 4.82
N ARG A 67 6.05 -20.17 6.01
CA ARG A 67 6.88 -21.18 6.70
C ARG A 67 6.07 -22.37 7.21
N THR A 68 4.83 -22.14 7.63
CA THR A 68 3.99 -23.18 8.25
C THR A 68 3.18 -23.96 7.22
N TYR A 69 2.63 -23.27 6.21
CA TYR A 69 1.65 -23.81 5.27
C TYR A 69 2.09 -23.73 3.80
N GLY A 70 3.26 -23.14 3.54
CA GLY A 70 3.83 -23.04 2.20
C GLY A 70 3.35 -21.83 1.40
N GLU A 71 3.93 -21.70 0.21
CA GLU A 71 3.75 -20.54 -0.66
C GLU A 71 2.33 -20.40 -1.20
N ASP A 72 1.66 -21.50 -1.50
CA ASP A 72 0.34 -21.47 -2.13
C ASP A 72 -0.73 -20.96 -1.14
N ALA A 73 -0.65 -21.37 0.14
CA ALA A 73 -1.49 -20.82 1.22
C ALA A 73 -1.21 -19.32 1.46
N THR A 74 0.04 -18.89 1.27
CA THR A 74 0.43 -17.48 1.41
C THR A 74 -0.19 -16.62 0.32
N ILE A 75 -0.14 -17.09 -0.93
CA ILE A 75 -0.77 -16.43 -2.06
C ILE A 75 -2.29 -16.37 -1.89
N GLU A 76 -2.92 -17.46 -1.45
CA GLU A 76 -4.36 -17.48 -1.19
C GLU A 76 -4.76 -16.44 -0.13
N ALA A 77 -4.06 -16.42 1.00
CA ALA A 77 -4.31 -15.46 2.07
C ALA A 77 -4.16 -14.01 1.58
N LEU A 78 -3.07 -13.74 0.86
CA LEU A 78 -2.78 -12.43 0.27
C LEU A 78 -3.83 -12.00 -0.75
N SER A 79 -4.23 -12.90 -1.66
CA SER A 79 -5.20 -12.58 -2.69
C SER A 79 -6.58 -12.28 -2.10
N LYS A 80 -7.04 -13.13 -1.18
CA LYS A 80 -8.34 -12.96 -0.51
C LYS A 80 -8.40 -11.71 0.36
N SER A 81 -7.31 -11.34 1.03
CA SER A 81 -7.28 -10.13 1.85
C SER A 81 -7.42 -8.83 1.04
N TYR A 82 -7.10 -8.86 -0.26
CA TYR A 82 -7.20 -7.69 -1.14
C TYR A 82 -8.55 -7.55 -1.85
N PHE A 83 -9.39 -8.59 -1.86
CA PHE A 83 -10.69 -8.52 -2.55
C PHE A 83 -11.58 -7.39 -2.04
N LEU A 84 -11.84 -7.32 -0.73
CA LEU A 84 -12.74 -6.31 -0.14
C LEU A 84 -12.21 -4.87 -0.30
N PRO A 85 -10.93 -4.56 0.00
CA PRO A 85 -10.39 -3.22 -0.27
C PRO A 85 -10.50 -2.81 -1.73
N MET A 86 -10.19 -3.72 -2.67
CA MET A 86 -10.23 -3.42 -4.10
C MET A 86 -11.66 -3.27 -4.62
N LEU A 87 -12.62 -4.01 -4.06
CA LEU A 87 -14.05 -3.83 -4.34
C LEU A 87 -14.53 -2.44 -3.91
N GLU A 88 -14.12 -1.96 -2.74
CA GLU A 88 -14.46 -0.62 -2.27
C GLU A 88 -13.81 0.46 -3.13
N PHE A 89 -12.55 0.29 -3.54
CA PHE A 89 -11.90 1.22 -4.47
C PHE A 89 -12.61 1.28 -5.82
N GLU A 90 -13.03 0.15 -6.36
CA GLU A 90 -13.81 0.11 -7.60
C GLU A 90 -15.18 0.78 -7.44
N ARG A 91 -15.84 0.60 -6.29
CA ARG A 91 -17.09 1.31 -5.96
C ARG A 91 -16.87 2.82 -5.93
N LYS A 92 -15.81 3.28 -5.25
CA LYS A 92 -15.44 4.70 -5.17
C LYS A 92 -15.09 5.28 -6.52
N ARG A 93 -14.38 4.54 -7.37
CA ARG A 93 -14.08 4.97 -8.73
C ARG A 93 -15.36 5.21 -9.55
N LYS A 94 -16.34 4.29 -9.46
CA LYS A 94 -17.64 4.45 -10.14
C LYS A 94 -18.44 5.64 -9.59
N GLU A 95 -18.41 5.86 -8.28
CA GLU A 95 -19.10 6.94 -7.58
C GLU A 95 -18.51 8.32 -7.91
N LEU A 96 -17.18 8.44 -7.89
CA LEU A 96 -16.47 9.71 -7.92
C LEU A 96 -15.99 10.12 -9.32
N GLY A 97 -15.88 9.16 -10.24
CA GLY A 97 -15.20 9.34 -11.52
C GLY A 97 -13.68 9.38 -11.38
N ILE A 98 -12.97 9.29 -12.51
CA ILE A 98 -11.52 9.06 -12.52
C ILE A 98 -10.71 10.18 -11.84
N LYS A 99 -11.11 11.44 -11.99
CA LYS A 99 -10.38 12.59 -11.44
C LYS A 99 -10.32 12.53 -9.91
N LYS A 100 -11.49 12.48 -9.27
CA LYS A 100 -11.58 12.41 -7.80
C LYS A 100 -11.04 11.09 -7.26
N TYR A 101 -11.15 10.00 -8.01
CA TYR A 101 -10.51 8.74 -7.66
C TYR A 101 -8.98 8.85 -7.64
N MET A 102 -8.38 9.57 -8.60
CA MET A 102 -6.95 9.85 -8.58
C MET A 102 -6.53 10.78 -7.43
N GLU A 103 -7.32 11.81 -7.11
CA GLU A 103 -7.09 12.65 -5.93
C GLU A 103 -7.03 11.79 -4.65
N MET A 104 -7.98 10.87 -4.48
CA MET A 104 -8.00 9.92 -3.36
C MET A 104 -6.75 9.01 -3.33
N TRP A 105 -6.28 8.53 -4.49
CA TRP A 105 -5.05 7.75 -4.57
C TRP A 105 -3.81 8.57 -4.20
N VAL A 106 -3.72 9.81 -4.66
CA VAL A 106 -2.61 10.72 -4.33
C VAL A 106 -2.57 10.97 -2.82
N ASP A 107 -3.71 11.27 -2.19
CA ASP A 107 -3.80 11.46 -0.75
C ASP A 107 -3.37 10.20 0.03
N GLY A 108 -3.82 9.02 -0.42
CA GLY A 108 -3.43 7.74 0.17
C GLY A 108 -1.94 7.47 0.01
N ILE A 109 -1.38 7.71 -1.18
CA ILE A 109 0.05 7.55 -1.48
C ILE A 109 0.89 8.51 -0.64
N LEU A 110 0.49 9.76 -0.47
CA LEU A 110 1.20 10.72 0.39
C LEU A 110 1.25 10.25 1.86
N ARG A 111 0.21 9.59 2.34
CA ARG A 111 0.14 9.05 3.71
C ARG A 111 0.88 7.71 3.88
N HIS A 112 0.85 6.84 2.87
CA HIS A 112 1.31 5.45 2.97
C HIS A 112 2.64 5.18 2.27
N HIS A 113 3.03 6.00 1.29
CA HIS A 113 4.21 5.78 0.45
C HIS A 113 5.11 7.01 0.26
N GLY A 114 4.59 8.22 0.49
CA GLY A 114 5.30 9.50 0.32
C GLY A 114 6.29 9.85 1.43
N MET A 115 6.53 8.93 2.36
CA MET A 115 7.49 9.11 3.45
C MET A 115 8.96 9.05 3.02
N MET A 116 9.22 8.46 1.85
CA MET A 116 10.55 8.41 1.28
C MET A 116 10.71 9.55 0.26
N PRO A 117 11.85 10.26 0.25
CA PRO A 117 12.14 11.26 -0.77
C PRO A 117 12.03 10.69 -2.19
N GLY A 118 11.71 11.56 -3.15
CA GLY A 118 11.65 11.20 -4.56
C GLY A 118 10.26 10.82 -5.08
N LEU A 119 9.19 11.20 -4.38
CA LEU A 119 7.84 11.18 -4.96
C LEU A 119 7.77 12.14 -6.15
N LYS A 120 7.36 11.62 -7.31
CA LYS A 120 7.08 12.39 -8.52
C LYS A 120 5.77 11.90 -9.13
N ILE A 121 4.88 12.82 -9.47
CA ILE A 121 3.60 12.52 -10.13
C ILE A 121 3.60 13.23 -11.47
N GLU A 122 3.34 12.47 -12.53
CA GLU A 122 3.27 12.94 -13.91
C GLU A 122 1.97 12.44 -14.55
N GLU A 123 1.53 13.11 -15.61
CA GLU A 123 0.34 12.73 -16.37
C GLU A 123 0.62 12.91 -17.86
N ASP A 124 0.29 11.89 -18.64
CA ASP A 124 0.23 11.95 -20.10
C ASP A 124 -1.21 11.70 -20.58
N ASN A 125 -1.44 11.60 -21.90
CA ASN A 125 -2.77 11.38 -22.46
C ASN A 125 -3.40 10.02 -22.07
N GLU A 126 -2.58 9.04 -21.71
CA GLU A 126 -2.97 7.65 -21.46
C GLU A 126 -3.09 7.33 -19.98
N LYS A 127 -2.23 7.92 -19.13
CA LYS A 127 -2.02 7.48 -17.74
C LYS A 127 -1.48 8.56 -16.83
N PHE A 128 -1.66 8.33 -15.53
CA PHE A 128 -0.87 8.98 -14.48
C PHE A 128 0.32 8.08 -14.13
N ILE A 129 1.47 8.69 -13.88
CA ILE A 129 2.71 8.01 -13.52
C ILE A 129 3.10 8.49 -12.13
N ILE A 130 3.14 7.57 -11.18
CA ILE A 130 3.57 7.85 -9.81
C ILE A 130 4.90 7.13 -9.59
N THR A 131 5.97 7.91 -9.53
CA THR A 131 7.30 7.42 -9.16
C THR A 131 7.49 7.64 -7.67
N LEU A 132 7.65 6.55 -6.94
CA LEU A 132 8.06 6.55 -5.55
C LEU A 132 9.58 6.33 -5.56
N GLY A 133 10.35 7.31 -5.09
CA GLY A 133 11.82 7.18 -5.01
C GLY A 133 12.24 5.87 -4.36
N ARG A 134 11.52 5.48 -3.30
CA ARG A 134 11.32 4.12 -2.79
C ARG A 134 9.86 4.01 -2.34
N CYS A 135 9.17 2.88 -2.54
CA CYS A 135 7.86 2.77 -1.90
C CYS A 135 8.05 2.64 -0.38
N GLY A 136 7.36 3.48 0.39
CA GLY A 136 7.48 3.56 1.86
C GLY A 136 7.12 2.29 2.63
N SER A 137 6.76 1.21 1.94
CA SER A 137 6.43 -0.08 2.53
C SER A 137 7.42 -1.16 2.07
N GLY A 138 7.14 -1.90 1.00
CA GLY A 138 7.98 -3.01 0.54
C GLY A 138 9.40 -2.61 0.15
N GLY A 139 9.56 -1.50 -0.57
CA GLY A 139 10.85 -0.96 -0.99
C GLY A 139 11.73 -0.61 0.21
N PHE A 140 11.18 0.16 1.15
CA PHE A 140 11.83 0.49 2.42
C PHE A 140 12.34 -0.75 3.18
N MET A 141 11.56 -1.84 3.23
CA MET A 141 11.98 -3.08 3.89
C MET A 141 13.12 -3.81 3.16
N ILE A 142 13.11 -3.80 1.82
CA ILE A 142 14.22 -4.34 1.01
C ILE A 142 15.51 -3.60 1.34
N ASP A 143 15.44 -2.29 1.46
CA ASP A 143 16.58 -1.42 1.69
C ASP A 143 17.22 -1.60 3.07
N ARG A 144 16.40 -1.90 4.07
CA ARG A 144 16.86 -2.22 5.43
C ARG A 144 17.45 -3.63 5.55
N GLY A 145 17.30 -4.45 4.51
CA GLY A 145 17.75 -5.84 4.53
C GLY A 145 16.83 -6.76 5.32
N ASP A 146 15.56 -6.38 5.52
CA ASP A 146 14.61 -7.12 6.37
C ASP A 146 14.29 -8.54 5.86
N TYR A 147 14.63 -8.84 4.61
CA TYR A 147 14.50 -10.17 3.99
C TYR A 147 15.78 -11.02 4.08
N GLY A 148 16.82 -10.52 4.75
CA GLY A 148 18.11 -11.19 4.91
C GLY A 148 18.28 -11.87 6.27
N GLY A 149 19.24 -12.79 6.35
CA GLY A 149 19.62 -13.47 7.59
C GLY A 149 18.65 -14.57 8.04
N SER A 150 18.98 -15.24 9.14
CA SER A 150 18.23 -16.38 9.70
C SER A 150 16.83 -16.02 10.20
N CYS A 151 16.58 -14.74 10.48
CA CYS A 151 15.30 -14.22 10.95
C CYS A 151 14.63 -13.29 9.93
N GLY A 152 15.14 -13.21 8.69
CA GLY A 152 14.57 -12.34 7.67
C GLY A 152 13.20 -12.80 7.19
N PHE A 153 12.36 -11.86 6.75
CA PHE A 153 11.05 -12.16 6.15
C PHE A 153 11.17 -13.03 4.90
N THR A 154 10.08 -13.72 4.57
CA THR A 154 10.10 -14.67 3.45
C THR A 154 10.02 -13.97 2.09
N ARG A 155 10.43 -14.72 1.07
CA ARG A 155 10.27 -14.37 -0.34
C ARG A 155 9.47 -15.47 -1.01
N LEU A 156 8.57 -15.11 -1.91
CA LEU A 156 7.88 -16.04 -2.79
C LEU A 156 8.90 -16.55 -3.81
N THR A 157 9.06 -17.87 -3.88
CA THR A 157 10.13 -18.53 -4.62
C THR A 157 9.74 -18.84 -6.06
N LYS A 158 8.46 -19.10 -6.36
CA LYS A 158 8.03 -19.54 -7.70
C LYS A 158 7.64 -18.35 -8.59
N ALA A 159 8.04 -18.42 -9.86
CA ALA A 159 7.52 -17.56 -10.92
C ALA A 159 6.06 -17.93 -11.26
N ARG A 160 5.14 -16.99 -11.09
CA ARG A 160 3.69 -17.17 -11.31
C ARG A 160 2.99 -15.82 -11.53
N PRO A 161 1.72 -15.79 -11.98
CA PRO A 161 0.96 -14.54 -12.15
C PRO A 161 1.02 -13.58 -10.95
N GLU A 162 0.92 -14.12 -9.73
CA GLU A 162 0.93 -13.38 -8.46
C GLU A 162 2.31 -12.84 -8.06
N THR A 163 3.35 -13.18 -8.83
CA THR A 163 4.71 -12.64 -8.70
C THR A 163 5.17 -11.93 -9.97
N TRP A 164 4.25 -11.53 -10.86
CA TRP A 164 4.54 -10.97 -12.18
C TRP A 164 5.40 -11.90 -13.09
N GLY A 165 5.38 -13.20 -12.82
CA GLY A 165 6.25 -14.19 -13.46
C GLY A 165 7.70 -14.16 -12.98
N GLU A 166 8.00 -13.51 -11.85
CA GLU A 166 9.34 -13.41 -11.29
C GLU A 166 9.55 -14.38 -10.12
N GLU A 167 10.77 -14.87 -9.98
CA GLU A 167 11.19 -15.64 -8.81
C GLU A 167 11.78 -14.74 -7.71
N ASN A 168 11.68 -15.24 -6.48
CA ASN A 168 12.33 -14.65 -5.30
C ASN A 168 11.82 -13.22 -4.98
N VAL A 169 10.51 -13.02 -5.11
CA VAL A 169 9.82 -11.74 -4.85
C VAL A 169 9.59 -11.57 -3.34
N PRO A 170 9.93 -10.42 -2.74
CA PRO A 170 9.61 -10.14 -1.34
C PRO A 170 8.12 -10.36 -1.05
N VAL A 171 7.77 -11.13 -0.01
CA VAL A 171 6.38 -11.55 0.22
C VAL A 171 5.42 -10.36 0.35
N TYR A 172 5.88 -9.26 0.96
CA TYR A 172 5.07 -8.06 1.05
C TYR A 172 4.86 -7.39 -0.30
N CYS A 173 5.88 -7.32 -1.17
CA CYS A 173 5.77 -6.67 -2.49
C CYS A 173 4.73 -7.35 -3.39
N ALA A 174 4.47 -8.64 -3.20
CA ALA A 174 3.46 -9.36 -3.97
C ALA A 174 2.04 -8.82 -3.74
N HIS A 175 1.77 -8.03 -2.70
CA HIS A 175 0.47 -7.38 -2.56
C HIS A 175 0.17 -6.44 -3.74
N CYS A 176 1.21 -5.86 -4.36
CA CYS A 176 1.03 -4.95 -5.47
C CYS A 176 0.53 -5.69 -6.73
N THR A 177 0.86 -6.98 -6.94
CA THR A 177 0.24 -7.78 -8.02
C THR A 177 -1.25 -7.95 -7.80
N GLN A 178 -1.69 -8.11 -6.54
CA GLN A 178 -3.11 -8.23 -6.21
C GLN A 178 -3.88 -6.96 -6.55
N VAL A 179 -3.27 -5.78 -6.39
CA VAL A 179 -3.85 -4.52 -6.86
C VAL A 179 -4.03 -4.53 -8.38
N GLU A 180 -3.05 -5.01 -9.15
CA GLU A 180 -3.18 -5.14 -10.62
C GLU A 180 -4.28 -6.13 -11.00
N ILE A 181 -4.29 -7.32 -10.39
CA ILE A 181 -5.23 -8.40 -10.70
C ILE A 181 -6.66 -7.96 -10.37
N TRP A 182 -6.92 -7.54 -9.12
CA TRP A 182 -8.27 -7.20 -8.68
C TRP A 182 -8.82 -5.93 -9.33
N SER A 183 -8.00 -4.91 -9.61
CA SER A 183 -8.47 -3.70 -10.30
C SER A 183 -9.02 -4.02 -11.68
N ASN A 184 -8.39 -4.93 -12.42
CA ASN A 184 -8.87 -5.37 -13.72
C ASN A 184 -10.09 -6.30 -13.61
N LEU A 185 -10.07 -7.28 -12.71
CA LEU A 185 -11.18 -8.23 -12.55
C LEU A 185 -12.49 -7.55 -12.12
N LEU A 186 -12.41 -6.60 -11.19
CA LEU A 186 -13.58 -5.89 -10.67
C LEU A 186 -14.07 -4.78 -11.60
N GLY A 187 -13.14 -4.12 -12.30
CA GLY A 187 -13.46 -3.02 -13.22
C GLY A 187 -13.85 -3.45 -14.63
N GLY A 188 -13.45 -4.66 -15.06
CA GLY A 188 -13.70 -5.20 -16.39
C GLY A 188 -13.28 -4.24 -17.50
N ALA A 189 -14.11 -4.10 -18.54
CA ALA A 189 -13.84 -3.22 -19.69
C ALA A 189 -13.75 -1.72 -19.36
N LYS A 190 -14.07 -1.32 -18.12
CA LYS A 190 -13.99 0.06 -17.64
C LYS A 190 -12.98 0.23 -16.51
N ALA A 191 -12.12 -0.76 -16.25
CA ALA A 191 -11.17 -0.72 -15.15
C ALA A 191 -10.26 0.52 -15.26
N GLN A 192 -9.85 1.07 -14.11
CA GLN A 192 -8.62 1.87 -14.09
C GLN A 192 -7.49 0.89 -13.78
N THR A 193 -6.75 0.48 -14.80
CA THR A 193 -5.70 -0.52 -14.64
C THR A 193 -4.48 0.12 -13.98
N ILE A 194 -4.15 -0.37 -12.79
CA ILE A 194 -2.96 0.01 -12.03
C ILE A 194 -1.87 -1.01 -12.34
N VAL A 195 -0.68 -0.55 -12.69
CA VAL A 195 0.45 -1.39 -13.10
C VAL A 195 1.69 -0.98 -12.34
N VAL A 196 2.34 -1.92 -11.66
CA VAL A 196 3.70 -1.77 -11.17
C VAL A 196 4.66 -1.96 -12.34
N ALA A 197 5.27 -0.87 -12.79
CA ALA A 197 6.12 -0.88 -13.98
C ALA A 197 7.38 -1.74 -13.77
N LYS A 198 7.88 -1.84 -12.53
CA LYS A 198 9.07 -2.62 -12.16
C LYS A 198 8.77 -3.69 -11.11
N ARG A 199 8.96 -4.95 -11.50
CA ARG A 199 8.48 -6.16 -10.79
C ARG A 199 9.36 -6.58 -9.60
N LYS A 200 10.68 -6.39 -9.74
CA LYS A 200 11.69 -6.73 -8.73
C LYS A 200 12.54 -5.50 -8.48
N LEU A 201 12.40 -4.95 -7.28
CA LEU A 201 13.20 -3.82 -6.83
C LEU A 201 14.48 -4.35 -6.21
N LEU A 202 15.62 -3.87 -6.71
CA LEU A 202 16.88 -3.94 -5.98
C LEU A 202 16.93 -2.82 -4.93
N PRO A 203 17.77 -2.96 -3.89
CA PRO A 203 17.98 -1.90 -2.93
C PRO A 203 18.29 -0.55 -3.61
N GLY A 204 17.56 0.49 -3.22
CA GLY A 204 17.74 1.85 -3.75
C GLY A 204 16.95 2.15 -5.04
N GLU A 205 16.27 1.17 -5.63
CA GLU A 205 15.53 1.40 -6.87
C GLU A 205 14.12 1.95 -6.64
N PRO A 206 13.63 2.84 -7.53
CA PRO A 206 12.30 3.41 -7.41
C PRO A 206 11.20 2.41 -7.75
N CYS A 207 10.07 2.54 -7.05
CA CYS A 207 8.83 1.86 -7.39
C CYS A 207 7.98 2.79 -8.26
N VAL A 208 7.59 2.35 -9.45
CA VAL A 208 6.84 3.16 -10.41
C VAL A 208 5.49 2.52 -10.66
N LEU A 209 4.42 3.28 -10.44
CA LEU A 209 3.04 2.90 -10.65
C LEU A 209 2.48 3.65 -11.86
N HIS A 210 1.86 2.94 -12.78
CA HIS A 210 1.08 3.52 -13.88
C HIS A 210 -0.39 3.31 -13.62
N PHE A 211 -1.16 4.40 -13.60
CA PHE A 211 -2.61 4.39 -13.51
C PHE A 211 -3.18 4.73 -14.88
N TYR A 212 -3.53 3.71 -15.66
CA TYR A 212 -4.07 3.90 -17.01
C TYR A 212 -5.49 4.45 -16.94
N LYS A 213 -5.78 5.49 -17.72
CA LYS A 213 -7.08 6.16 -17.77
C LYS A 213 -8.16 5.30 -18.41
N ASP A 214 -7.77 4.43 -19.32
CA ASP A 214 -8.63 3.53 -20.08
C ASP A 214 -7.86 2.20 -20.32
N PRO A 215 -8.48 1.02 -20.10
CA PRO A 215 -7.83 -0.28 -20.29
C PRO A 215 -7.22 -0.48 -21.67
N LYS A 216 -7.75 0.15 -22.72
CA LYS A 216 -7.23 0.01 -24.10
C LYS A 216 -5.79 0.50 -24.26
N TYR A 217 -5.33 1.38 -23.36
CA TYR A 217 -3.97 1.89 -23.39
C TYR A 217 -2.98 1.00 -22.66
N VAL A 218 -3.44 -0.04 -21.96
CA VAL A 218 -2.58 -0.95 -21.21
C VAL A 218 -1.85 -1.88 -22.18
N PRO A 219 -0.50 -1.88 -22.22
CA PRO A 219 0.24 -2.84 -23.02
C PRO A 219 -0.09 -4.29 -22.65
N GLU A 220 -0.28 -5.14 -23.66
CA GLU A 220 -0.65 -6.56 -23.51
C GLU A 220 0.28 -7.32 -22.55
N LYS A 221 1.58 -7.01 -22.56
CA LYS A 221 2.57 -7.60 -21.65
C LYS A 221 2.20 -7.48 -20.16
N PHE A 222 1.49 -6.42 -19.77
CA PHE A 222 1.09 -6.21 -18.37
C PHE A 222 -0.16 -7.01 -18.02
N ILE A 223 -1.03 -7.31 -18.98
CA ILE A 223 -2.17 -8.21 -18.81
C ILE A 223 -1.70 -9.66 -18.77
N ALA A 224 -0.82 -10.05 -19.71
CA ALA A 224 -0.32 -11.41 -19.83
C ALA A 224 0.52 -11.86 -18.63
N ARG A 225 1.36 -10.97 -18.07
CA ARG A 225 2.25 -11.33 -16.94
C ARG A 225 1.50 -11.69 -15.66
N VAL A 226 0.29 -11.16 -15.49
CA VAL A 226 -0.59 -11.48 -14.36
C VAL A 226 -1.67 -12.47 -14.78
N GLY A 227 -1.57 -13.12 -15.93
CA GLY A 227 -2.45 -14.22 -16.35
C GLY A 227 -3.90 -13.81 -16.62
N LEU A 228 -4.18 -12.53 -16.89
CA LEU A 228 -5.51 -12.02 -17.23
C LEU A 228 -5.89 -12.26 -18.70
N ASP A 229 -4.91 -12.60 -19.55
CA ASP A 229 -5.10 -13.08 -20.92
C ASP A 229 -5.56 -14.54 -20.99
N LYS A 230 -5.34 -15.29 -19.92
CA LYS A 230 -5.71 -16.70 -19.77
C LYS A 230 -7.01 -16.75 -18.97
N THR A 231 -7.88 -17.72 -19.24
CA THR A 231 -9.09 -18.00 -18.42
C THR A 231 -8.77 -18.35 -16.96
N HIS A 232 -7.48 -18.41 -16.60
CA HIS A 232 -6.91 -18.68 -15.29
C HIS A 232 -7.71 -18.09 -14.13
N TRP A 233 -7.98 -16.77 -14.15
CA TRP A 233 -8.73 -16.13 -13.06
C TRP A 233 -10.23 -16.33 -13.14
N HIS A 234 -10.79 -16.55 -14.34
CA HIS A 234 -12.21 -16.85 -14.49
C HIS A 234 -12.59 -18.21 -13.90
N GLU A 235 -11.66 -19.17 -13.89
CA GLU A 235 -11.81 -20.49 -13.27
C GLU A 235 -11.57 -20.43 -11.75
N GLU A 236 -10.51 -19.75 -11.29
CA GLU A 236 -10.19 -19.56 -9.86
C GLU A 236 -11.31 -18.85 -9.06
N ILE A 237 -11.90 -17.78 -9.63
CA ILE A 237 -12.97 -17.00 -8.98
C ILE A 237 -14.29 -17.79 -8.91
N ARG A 238 -14.61 -18.57 -9.95
CA ARG A 238 -15.82 -19.41 -9.98
C ARG A 238 -15.77 -20.54 -8.95
N VAL A 239 -14.59 -21.07 -8.66
CA VAL A 239 -14.41 -22.22 -7.76
C VAL A 239 -14.38 -21.82 -6.27
N LYS A 240 -14.14 -20.54 -5.93
CA LYS A 240 -13.86 -20.12 -4.54
C LYS A 240 -14.75 -19.02 -3.96
N HIS A 241 -15.67 -18.44 -4.74
CA HIS A 241 -16.56 -17.34 -4.28
C HIS A 241 -18.05 -17.58 -4.53
N ILE A 242 -18.45 -18.80 -4.91
CA ILE A 242 -19.84 -19.23 -4.93
C ILE A 242 -19.88 -20.64 -4.31
N ASP A 243 -19.82 -20.68 -2.99
CA ASP A 243 -20.47 -21.66 -2.11
C ASP A 243 -20.53 -21.06 -0.69
#